data_AF-A0A926XPY3-F1
#
_entry.id   AF-A0A926XPY3-F1
#
_cell.length_a   1.000
_cell.length_b   1.000
_cell.length_c   1.000
_cell.angle_alpha   90.00
_cell.angle_beta   90.00
_cell.angle_gamma   90.00
#
_symmetry.space_group_name_H-M   'P 1'
#
loop_
_entity.id
_entity.type
_entity.pdbx_description
1 polymer ?
#
loop_
_entity_poly.entity_id
_entity_poly.type
_entity_poly.pdbx_seq_one_letter_code
_entity_poly.pdbx_strand_id
1 'polypeptide(L)'
;MKKIFRPLLQTFCLLGLLNTATPPASAQIQQPTLGVIPSQKTSTGFDSDPLLCDTSFARGWFYWYMDALGQCYIVPMSNPEEAARRADELISNSFYVVVTGYGLRDSSGVPVKNNPLSRQ
;
A
#
# COMPACT_ATOMS: atom_id res chain seq x y z
N MET A 1 48.72 -30.22 65.97
CA MET A 1 48.24 -31.52 65.42
C MET A 1 48.16 -31.35 63.90
N LYS A 2 49.20 -31.64 63.10
CA LYS A 2 49.56 -32.88 62.38
C LYS A 2 48.45 -33.55 61.54
N LYS A 3 48.80 -33.70 60.23
CA LYS A 3 48.26 -34.56 59.12
C LYS A 3 47.15 -33.91 58.26
N ILE A 4 47.40 -33.44 57.03
CA ILE A 4 47.73 -34.13 55.75
C ILE A 4 46.73 -35.25 55.42
N PHE A 5 45.94 -35.07 54.36
CA PHE A 5 45.66 -36.11 53.34
C PHE A 5 45.01 -35.48 52.07
N ARG A 6 45.74 -35.52 50.95
CA ARG A 6 45.23 -35.62 49.56
C ARG A 6 45.54 -37.08 49.12
N PRO A 7 45.09 -37.62 47.96
CA PRO A 7 44.12 -37.17 46.97
C PRO A 7 43.07 -38.26 46.63
N LEU A 8 42.09 -37.98 45.75
CA LEU A 8 41.80 -38.89 44.64
C LEU A 8 40.98 -38.21 43.53
N LEU A 9 41.56 -38.35 42.35
CA LEU A 9 41.16 -37.96 41.02
C LEU A 9 39.89 -38.72 40.61
N GLN A 10 38.83 -38.04 40.17
CA GLN A 10 37.96 -38.56 39.12
C GLN A 10 37.52 -37.43 38.20
N THR A 11 38.24 -37.34 37.08
CA THR A 11 37.84 -36.68 35.85
C THR A 11 36.62 -37.41 35.29
N PHE A 12 35.50 -36.72 35.01
CA PHE A 12 34.62 -37.10 33.89
C PHE A 12 33.83 -35.89 33.37
N CYS A 13 34.11 -35.56 32.11
CA CYS A 13 33.23 -35.05 31.04
C CYS A 13 32.20 -33.96 31.37
N LEU A 14 32.42 -32.74 30.88
CA LEU A 14 32.01 -32.23 29.55
C LEU A 14 30.52 -31.86 29.44
N LEU A 15 30.33 -30.58 29.13
CA LEU A 15 29.27 -29.95 28.35
C LEU A 15 27.82 -30.03 28.84
N GLY A 16 27.31 -28.82 29.12
CA GLY A 16 26.28 -28.25 28.27
C GLY A 16 24.85 -28.60 28.64
N LEU A 17 24.14 -27.62 29.21
CA LEU A 17 23.10 -26.86 28.50
C LEU A 17 22.35 -26.02 29.53
N LEU A 18 22.48 -24.69 29.41
CA LEU A 18 21.58 -23.76 30.06
C LEU A 18 20.17 -24.03 29.51
N ASN A 19 19.29 -24.59 30.34
CA ASN A 19 17.85 -24.54 30.07
C ASN A 19 17.35 -23.14 30.42
N THR A 20 17.44 -22.22 29.46
CA THR A 20 16.59 -21.03 29.46
C THR A 20 15.18 -21.48 29.08
N ALA A 21 14.31 -21.56 30.07
CA ALA A 21 12.88 -21.70 29.86
C ALA A 21 12.38 -20.55 28.97
N THR A 22 11.99 -20.88 27.75
CA THR A 22 11.31 -19.97 26.83
C THR A 22 9.94 -19.63 27.40
N PRO A 23 9.55 -18.34 27.50
CA PRO A 23 8.17 -17.99 27.80
C PRO A 23 7.26 -18.54 26.67
N PRO A 24 6.03 -18.97 26.99
CA PRO A 24 5.11 -19.48 26.00
C PRO A 24 4.85 -18.40 24.96
N ALA A 25 4.95 -18.80 23.69
CA ALA A 25 4.66 -17.96 22.55
C ALA A 25 3.29 -17.32 22.74
N SER A 26 3.26 -16.03 23.02
CA SER A 26 2.09 -15.20 22.77
C SER A 26 1.64 -15.54 21.37
N ALA A 27 0.42 -16.05 21.23
CA ALA A 27 -0.23 -16.19 19.95
C ALA A 27 -0.13 -14.83 19.28
N GLN A 28 0.80 -14.70 18.33
CA GLN A 28 0.85 -13.55 17.46
C GLN A 28 -0.44 -13.66 16.67
N ILE A 29 -1.45 -12.90 17.11
CA ILE A 29 -2.52 -12.49 16.23
C ILE A 29 -1.76 -11.94 15.02
N GLN A 30 -1.77 -12.72 13.93
CA GLN A 30 -1.22 -12.29 12.67
C GLN A 30 -2.02 -11.05 12.33
N GLN A 31 -1.46 -9.88 12.65
CA GLN A 31 -1.84 -8.66 11.97
C GLN A 31 -1.80 -9.03 10.50
N PRO A 32 -2.91 -8.84 9.76
CA PRO A 32 -2.89 -9.09 8.34
C PRO A 32 -1.69 -8.30 7.81
N THR A 33 -0.67 -9.02 7.34
CA THR A 33 0.46 -8.41 6.67
C THR A 33 -0.20 -7.64 5.55
N LEU A 34 -0.17 -6.30 5.62
CA LEU A 34 -0.57 -5.45 4.52
C LEU A 34 0.26 -5.90 3.33
N GLY A 35 -0.32 -6.77 2.51
CA GLY A 35 0.32 -7.33 1.34
C GLY A 35 0.58 -6.16 0.42
N VAL A 36 1.84 -5.74 0.37
CA VAL A 36 2.40 -4.78 -0.59
C VAL A 36 1.47 -3.58 -0.83
N ILE A 37 1.46 -2.61 0.08
CA ILE A 37 1.06 -1.25 -0.34
C ILE A 37 2.09 -0.86 -1.42
N PRO A 38 1.67 -0.49 -2.64
CA PRO A 38 2.56 0.12 -3.62
C PRO A 38 3.31 1.28 -2.95
N SER A 39 4.63 1.15 -2.79
CA SER A 39 5.45 2.18 -2.13
C SER A 39 5.51 3.47 -2.93
N GLN A 40 5.06 3.43 -4.19
CA GLN A 40 4.96 4.59 -5.06
C GLN A 40 3.50 4.89 -5.36
N LYS A 41 3.15 6.13 -5.08
CA LYS A 41 1.93 6.78 -5.55
C LYS A 41 2.16 7.29 -6.97
N THR A 42 1.18 7.15 -7.85
CA THR A 42 1.27 7.58 -9.25
C THR A 42 0.09 8.47 -9.63
N SER A 43 0.38 9.63 -10.25
CA SER A 43 -0.63 10.40 -10.98
C SER A 43 -0.44 10.16 -12.47
N THR A 44 -1.50 9.75 -13.17
CA THR A 44 -1.49 9.56 -14.63
C THR A 44 -1.78 10.86 -15.38
N GLY A 45 -2.17 11.92 -14.68
CA GLY A 45 -2.69 13.14 -15.30
C GLY A 45 -4.01 12.88 -16.03
N PHE A 46 -4.13 13.41 -17.25
CA PHE A 46 -5.32 13.20 -18.08
C PHE A 46 -5.31 11.81 -18.71
N ASP A 47 -6.22 10.95 -18.25
CA ASP A 47 -6.48 9.61 -18.77
C ASP A 47 -7.98 9.31 -18.67
N SER A 48 -8.68 9.45 -19.80
CA SER A 48 -10.12 9.19 -19.91
C SER A 48 -10.48 7.71 -20.03
N ASP A 49 -9.50 6.82 -20.15
CA ASP A 49 -9.72 5.39 -20.40
C ASP A 49 -8.59 4.52 -19.78
N PRO A 50 -8.38 4.64 -18.46
CA PRO A 50 -7.30 3.95 -17.78
C PRO A 50 -7.50 2.45 -17.81
N LEU A 51 -6.43 1.70 -18.06
CA LEU A 51 -6.44 0.23 -17.98
C LEU A 51 -6.76 -0.29 -16.57
N LEU A 52 -6.54 0.55 -15.55
CA LEU A 52 -6.67 0.20 -14.15
C LEU A 52 -8.11 0.32 -13.63
N CYS A 53 -8.93 1.19 -14.23
CA CYS A 53 -10.28 1.47 -13.75
C CYS A 53 -11.30 1.48 -14.90
N ASP A 54 -12.40 0.74 -14.76
CA ASP A 54 -13.48 0.80 -15.73
C ASP A 54 -14.25 2.13 -15.61
N THR A 55 -14.02 3.03 -16.55
CA THR A 55 -14.69 4.34 -16.64
C THR A 55 -15.98 4.32 -17.44
N SER A 56 -16.48 3.14 -17.84
CA SER A 56 -17.67 2.94 -18.69
C SER A 56 -18.90 3.74 -18.27
N PHE A 57 -19.08 3.94 -16.97
CA PHE A 57 -20.23 4.61 -16.37
C PHE A 57 -20.06 6.14 -16.22
N ALA A 58 -18.87 6.69 -16.43
CA ALA A 58 -18.65 8.13 -16.32
C ALA A 58 -19.29 8.88 -17.49
N ARG A 59 -19.87 10.05 -17.19
CA ARG A 59 -20.39 11.01 -18.17
C ARG A 59 -19.93 12.41 -17.77
N GLY A 60 -19.38 13.15 -18.71
CA GLY A 60 -18.77 14.45 -18.44
C GLY A 60 -17.39 14.32 -17.79
N TRP A 61 -17.01 15.36 -17.05
CA TRP A 61 -15.75 15.44 -16.33
C TRP A 61 -15.75 14.50 -15.13
N PHE A 62 -14.62 13.87 -14.85
CA PHE A 62 -14.46 13.04 -13.67
C PHE A 62 -12.99 12.98 -13.25
N TYR A 63 -12.77 12.66 -11.98
CA TYR A 63 -11.51 12.08 -11.54
C TYR A 63 -11.73 10.64 -11.11
N TRP A 64 -10.67 9.85 -11.16
CA TRP A 64 -10.68 8.46 -10.78
C TRP A 64 -9.45 8.15 -9.94
N TYR A 65 -9.56 7.16 -9.07
CA TYR A 65 -8.44 6.70 -8.26
C TYR A 65 -8.58 5.23 -7.91
N MET A 66 -7.43 4.61 -7.67
CA MET A 66 -7.32 3.27 -7.15
C MET A 66 -6.75 3.34 -5.73
N ASP A 67 -7.39 2.65 -4.79
CA ASP A 67 -6.90 2.52 -3.42
C ASP A 67 -5.87 1.39 -3.27
N ALA A 68 -5.28 1.28 -2.08
CA ALA A 68 -4.28 0.28 -1.75
C ALA A 68 -4.82 -1.16 -1.77
N LEU A 69 -6.13 -1.35 -1.83
CA LEU A 69 -6.78 -2.65 -1.99
C LEU A 69 -7.07 -2.97 -3.46
N GLY A 70 -6.68 -2.09 -4.39
CA GLY A 70 -6.95 -2.23 -5.82
C GLY A 70 -8.38 -1.89 -6.21
N GLN A 71 -9.15 -1.22 -5.33
CA GLN A 71 -10.50 -0.80 -5.65
C GLN A 71 -10.49 0.52 -6.40
N CYS A 72 -11.23 0.56 -7.52
CA CYS A 72 -11.37 1.75 -8.34
C CYS A 72 -12.62 2.55 -8.00
N TYR A 73 -12.44 3.86 -7.95
CA TYR A 73 -13.51 4.82 -7.70
C TYR A 73 -13.46 5.89 -8.78
N ILE A 74 -14.64 6.30 -9.22
CA ILE A 74 -14.81 7.35 -10.23
C ILE A 74 -15.82 8.34 -9.68
N VAL A 75 -15.44 9.61 -9.71
CA VAL A 75 -16.20 10.69 -9.09
C VAL A 75 -16.48 11.75 -10.16
N PRO A 76 -17.77 11.95 -10.53
CA PRO A 76 -18.17 12.96 -11.49
C PRO A 76 -17.87 14.38 -11.01
N MET A 77 -17.52 15.25 -11.94
CA MET A 77 -17.18 16.65 -11.72
C MET A 77 -17.86 17.56 -12.74
N SER A 78 -18.00 18.83 -12.39
CA SER A 78 -18.68 19.82 -13.25
C SER A 78 -17.74 20.49 -14.26
N ASN A 79 -16.43 20.50 -14.01
CA ASN A 79 -15.44 21.20 -14.82
C ASN A 79 -14.07 20.50 -14.78
N PRO A 80 -13.20 20.73 -15.78
CA PRO A 80 -11.91 20.05 -15.87
C PRO A 80 -10.91 20.46 -14.80
N GLU A 81 -10.89 21.73 -14.39
CA GLU A 81 -9.94 22.25 -13.41
C GLU A 81 -10.13 21.57 -12.05
N GLU A 82 -11.38 21.41 -11.63
CA GLU A 82 -11.76 20.74 -10.39
C GLU A 82 -11.45 19.23 -10.43
N ALA A 83 -11.65 18.58 -11.58
CA ALA A 83 -11.29 17.18 -11.76
C ALA A 83 -9.77 16.97 -11.63
N ALA A 84 -8.97 17.79 -12.31
CA ALA A 84 -7.51 17.74 -12.23
C ALA A 84 -7.01 18.04 -10.80
N ARG A 85 -7.48 19.14 -10.20
CA ARG A 85 -7.11 19.55 -8.84
C ARG A 85 -7.40 18.44 -7.82
N ARG A 86 -8.53 17.75 -7.95
CA ARG A 86 -8.94 16.72 -6.99
C ARG A 86 -8.17 15.43 -7.14
N ALA A 87 -7.81 15.05 -8.37
CA ALA A 87 -6.86 13.97 -8.58
C ALA A 87 -5.53 14.26 -7.87
N ASP A 88 -4.97 15.46 -8.10
CA ASP A 88 -3.68 15.86 -7.54
C ASP A 88 -3.71 15.98 -5.99
N GLU A 89 -4.77 16.56 -5.43
CA GLU A 89 -4.95 16.63 -3.97
C GLU A 89 -5.04 15.25 -3.34
N LEU A 90 -5.74 14.33 -4.00
CA LEU A 90 -6.00 13.02 -3.45
C LEU A 90 -4.72 12.18 -3.38
N ILE A 91 -3.90 12.21 -4.43
CA ILE A 91 -2.63 11.48 -4.45
C ILE A 91 -1.63 12.05 -3.44
N SER A 92 -1.59 13.37 -3.25
CA SER A 92 -0.72 14.00 -2.25
C SER A 92 -1.16 13.73 -0.81
N ASN A 93 -2.46 13.80 -0.52
CA ASN A 93 -2.96 13.88 0.86
C ASN A 93 -3.51 12.56 1.43
N SER A 94 -3.80 11.56 0.60
CA SER A 94 -4.37 10.29 1.08
C SER A 94 -3.31 9.23 1.34
N PHE A 95 -3.35 8.57 2.50
CA PHE A 95 -2.45 7.42 2.77
C PHE A 95 -2.83 6.15 1.99
N TYR A 96 -4.07 6.05 1.55
CA TYR A 96 -4.62 4.82 0.96
C TYR A 96 -4.73 4.85 -0.55
N VAL A 97 -4.53 6.00 -1.18
CA VAL A 97 -4.63 6.13 -2.64
C VAL A 97 -3.26 5.89 -3.27
N VAL A 98 -3.22 5.01 -4.27
CA VAL A 98 -1.99 4.55 -4.91
C VAL A 98 -1.87 5.02 -6.35
N VAL A 99 -3.00 5.17 -7.05
CA VAL A 99 -3.03 5.73 -8.42
C VAL A 99 -4.20 6.70 -8.54
N THR A 100 -3.99 7.80 -9.25
CA THR A 100 -5.05 8.75 -9.60
C THR A 100 -4.94 9.18 -11.05
N GLY A 101 -6.05 9.64 -11.61
CA GLY A 101 -6.10 10.38 -12.85
C GLY A 101 -7.39 11.18 -12.99
N TYR A 102 -7.51 11.94 -14.07
CA TYR A 102 -8.74 12.65 -14.42
C TYR A 102 -9.04 12.47 -15.91
N GLY A 103 -10.30 12.62 -16.30
CA GLY A 103 -10.71 12.33 -17.65
C GLY A 103 -12.03 12.99 -18.04
N LEU A 104 -12.35 12.85 -19.32
CA LEU A 104 -13.60 13.30 -19.90
C LEU A 104 -14.19 12.18 -20.76
N ARG A 105 -15.45 11.86 -20.50
CA ARG A 105 -16.28 11.07 -21.42
C ARG A 105 -17.41 11.95 -21.93
N ASP A 106 -17.70 11.88 -23.22
CA ASP A 106 -18.78 12.66 -23.80
C ASP A 106 -20.17 12.19 -23.31
N SER A 107 -21.24 12.83 -23.76
CA SER A 107 -22.61 12.49 -23.36
C SER A 107 -23.02 11.06 -23.74
N SER A 108 -22.37 10.48 -24.75
CA SER A 108 -22.57 9.09 -25.17
C SER A 108 -21.71 8.10 -24.37
N GLY A 109 -20.79 8.60 -23.54
CA GLY A 109 -19.88 7.80 -22.73
C GLY A 109 -18.57 7.46 -23.44
N VAL A 110 -18.28 8.06 -24.60
CA VAL A 110 -17.04 7.79 -25.33
C VAL A 110 -15.88 8.57 -24.70
N PRO A 111 -14.72 7.94 -24.43
CA PRO A 111 -13.54 8.64 -23.92
C PRO A 111 -13.04 9.74 -24.87
N VAL A 112 -12.86 10.94 -24.34
CA VAL A 112 -12.17 12.02 -25.04
C VAL A 112 -10.67 11.86 -24.79
N LYS A 113 -9.89 11.60 -25.85
CA LYS A 113 -8.47 11.21 -25.74
C LYS A 113 -7.48 12.37 -25.60
N ASN A 114 -7.89 13.60 -25.88
CA ASN A 114 -7.04 14.79 -25.76
C ASN A 114 -7.38 15.59 -24.51
N ASN A 115 -6.37 16.06 -23.78
CA ASN A 115 -6.56 16.99 -22.66
C ASN A 115 -7.07 18.34 -23.19
N PRO A 116 -8.32 18.75 -22.93
CA PRO A 116 -8.82 20.03 -23.41
C PRO A 116 -8.29 21.22 -22.60
N LEU A 117 -7.65 21.00 -21.44
CA LEU A 117 -6.93 22.06 -20.72
C LEU A 117 -5.66 22.49 -21.46
N SER A 118 -5.08 21.67 -22.35
CA SER A 118 -3.87 22.06 -23.09
C SER A 118 -4.14 22.98 -24.29
N ARG A 119 -5.40 23.30 -24.57
CA ARG A 119 -5.82 24.16 -25.68
C ARG A 119 -6.20 25.58 -25.25
N GLN A 120 -6.16 25.87 -23.95
CA GLN A 120 -6.44 27.18 -23.36
C GLN A 120 -5.12 27.87 -23.00
#